data_AF-A0A0A3HLU9-F1
#
_entry.id   AF-A0A0A3HLU9-F1
#
_cell.length_a   1.000
_cell.length_b   1.000
_cell.length_c   1.000
_cell.angle_alpha   90.00
_cell.angle_beta   90.00
_cell.angle_gamma   90.00
#
_symmetry.space_group_name_H-M   'P 1'
#
loop_
_entity.id
_entity.type
_entity.pdbx_description
1 polymer ?
#
loop_
_entity_poly.entity_id
_entity_poly.type
_entity_poly.pdbx_seq_one_letter_code
_entity_poly.pdbx_strand_id
1 'polypeptide(L)'
;MEKICNVCGENIAKGVFASRIAPVSLAYCESCLSKGAEAYYVVVTTAAISKSENPDFQMEKGLAEILTATLEVTGCTIEQFHEDVEVELQKYLETKK
;
A
#
# COMPACT_ATOMS: atom_id res chain seq x y z
N MET A 1 -1.21 25.32 -3.66
CA MET A 1 -0.05 24.45 -3.42
C MET A 1 -0.39 23.10 -3.99
N GLU A 2 0.30 22.68 -5.05
CA GLU A 2 0.05 21.39 -5.71
C GLU A 2 0.55 20.26 -4.81
N LYS A 3 -0.20 19.16 -4.72
CA LYS A 3 0.19 17.98 -3.93
C LYS A 3 0.90 16.98 -4.83
N ILE A 4 1.93 16.32 -4.32
CA ILE A 4 2.60 15.21 -5.00
C ILE A 4 1.82 13.90 -4.78
N CYS A 5 1.80 13.04 -5.78
CA CYS A 5 1.16 11.72 -5.71
C CYS A 5 1.81 10.85 -4.62
N ASN A 6 1.01 10.30 -3.72
CA ASN A 6 1.48 9.41 -2.64
C ASN A 6 1.89 8.01 -3.12
N VAL A 7 1.55 7.65 -4.37
CA VAL A 7 1.92 6.35 -4.95
C VAL A 7 3.32 6.42 -5.56
N CYS A 8 3.51 7.23 -6.61
CA CYS A 8 4.80 7.32 -7.30
C CYS A 8 5.77 8.33 -6.69
N GLY A 9 5.31 9.31 -5.89
CA GLY A 9 6.18 10.36 -5.36
C GLY A 9 6.70 11.37 -6.39
N GLU A 10 6.35 11.22 -7.67
CA GLU A 10 6.92 12.03 -8.77
C GLU A 10 5.91 13.00 -9.37
N ASN A 11 4.71 12.50 -9.71
CA ASN A 11 3.73 13.28 -10.46
C ASN A 11 2.87 14.17 -9.56
N ILE A 12 2.42 15.31 -10.09
CA ILE A 12 1.41 16.15 -9.44
C ILE A 12 0.10 15.36 -9.33
N ALA A 13 -0.50 15.38 -8.15
CA ALA A 13 -1.77 14.73 -7.87
C ALA A 13 -2.93 15.50 -8.51
N LYS A 14 -3.87 14.75 -9.10
CA LYS A 14 -5.13 15.27 -9.64
C LYS A 14 -6.10 15.66 -8.53
N GLY A 15 -5.97 15.04 -7.36
CA GLY A 15 -6.82 15.27 -6.21
C GLY A 15 -6.49 14.34 -5.05
N VAL A 16 -7.25 14.48 -3.96
CA VAL A 16 -7.22 13.57 -2.82
C VAL A 16 -8.45 12.67 -2.87
N PHE A 17 -8.23 11.37 -2.79
CA PHE A 17 -9.26 10.34 -2.90
C PHE A 17 -9.12 9.35 -1.74
N ALA A 18 -10.20 8.65 -1.42
CA ALA A 18 -10.15 7.57 -0.43
C ALA A 18 -9.35 6.38 -0.99
N SER A 19 -8.53 5.76 -0.14
CA SER A 19 -7.87 4.50 -0.45
C SER A 19 -8.90 3.38 -0.59
N ARG A 20 -8.62 2.44 -1.50
CA ARG A 20 -9.47 1.28 -1.78
C ARG A 20 -9.37 0.20 -0.71
N ILE A 21 -8.27 0.20 0.06
CA ILE A 21 -7.92 -0.89 0.98
C ILE A 21 -7.82 -0.45 2.45
N ALA A 22 -7.89 0.86 2.72
CA ALA A 22 -7.71 1.39 4.07
C ALA A 22 -8.56 2.67 4.30
N PRO A 23 -8.95 2.97 5.55
CA PRO A 23 -9.72 4.16 5.91
C PRO A 23 -8.84 5.43 5.96
N VAL A 24 -8.16 5.73 4.85
CA VAL A 24 -7.28 6.89 4.69
C VAL A 24 -7.54 7.58 3.36
N SER A 25 -7.27 8.89 3.28
CA SER A 25 -7.35 9.65 2.04
C SER A 25 -5.97 10.06 1.58
N LEU A 26 -5.66 9.81 0.31
CA LEU A 26 -4.33 10.04 -0.27
C LEU A 26 -4.43 10.87 -1.54
N ALA A 27 -3.34 11.55 -1.89
CA ALA A 27 -3.22 12.29 -3.13
C ALA A 27 -2.79 11.34 -4.26
N TYR A 28 -3.53 11.31 -5.36
CA TYR A 28 -3.25 10.44 -6.51
C TYR A 28 -3.08 11.26 -7.79
N CYS A 29 -2.06 10.95 -8.59
CA CYS A 29 -2.03 11.36 -10.00
C CYS A 29 -2.96 10.47 -10.84
N GLU A 30 -3.32 10.93 -12.03
CA GLU A 30 -4.24 10.21 -12.93
C GLU A 30 -3.74 8.82 -13.31
N SER A 31 -2.44 8.69 -13.63
CA SER A 31 -1.84 7.42 -14.03
C SER A 31 -1.93 6.37 -12.91
N CYS A 32 -1.49 6.68 -11.68
CA CYS A 32 -1.54 5.75 -10.56
C CYS A 32 -2.99 5.37 -10.20
N LEU A 33 -3.92 6.34 -10.24
CA LEU A 33 -5.34 6.09 -9.97
C LEU A 33 -5.96 5.13 -11.02
N SER A 34 -5.62 5.33 -12.30
CA SER A 34 -6.12 4.51 -13.41
C SER A 34 -5.59 3.07 -13.38
N LYS A 35 -4.35 2.86 -12.92
CA LYS A 35 -3.75 1.54 -12.71
C LYS A 35 -4.32 0.80 -11.49
N GLY A 36 -5.00 1.53 -10.60
CA GLY A 36 -5.46 0.99 -9.32
C GLY A 36 -4.34 0.71 -8.33
N ALA A 37 -3.19 1.36 -8.48
CA ALA A 37 -2.10 1.31 -7.52
C ALA A 37 -2.44 2.10 -6.25
N GLU A 38 -1.97 1.61 -5.11
CA GLU A 38 -2.10 2.26 -3.80
C GLU A 38 -0.73 2.71 -3.30
N ALA A 39 -0.69 3.59 -2.30
CA ALA A 39 0.60 3.97 -1.73
C ALA A 39 1.23 2.74 -1.05
N TYR A 40 2.51 2.47 -1.36
CA TYR A 40 3.20 1.25 -0.95
C TYR A 40 3.09 0.95 0.55
N TYR A 41 3.27 1.98 1.39
CA TYR A 41 3.14 1.82 2.84
C TYR A 41 1.73 1.38 3.27
N VAL A 42 0.67 1.80 2.56
CA VAL A 42 -0.70 1.35 2.87
C VAL A 42 -0.87 -0.13 2.54
N VAL A 43 -0.32 -0.59 1.42
CA VAL A 43 -0.37 -2.00 1.01
C VAL A 43 0.38 -2.87 2.03
N VAL A 44 1.58 -2.46 2.44
CA VAL A 44 2.39 -3.13 3.48
C VAL A 44 1.64 -3.20 4.81
N THR A 45 1.15 -2.06 5.31
CA THR A 45 0.42 -2.02 6.60
C THR A 45 -0.84 -2.87 6.56
N THR A 46 -1.59 -2.86 5.45
CA THR A 46 -2.81 -3.67 5.30
C THR A 46 -2.50 -5.16 5.35
N ALA A 47 -1.45 -5.60 4.66
CA ALA A 47 -1.00 -6.99 4.69
C ALA A 47 -0.48 -7.40 6.09
N ALA A 48 0.28 -6.53 6.76
CA ALA A 48 0.79 -6.77 8.11
C ALA A 48 -0.35 -6.93 9.13
N ILE A 49 -1.35 -6.05 9.11
CA ILE A 49 -2.53 -6.14 9.98
C ILE A 49 -3.28 -7.45 9.71
N SER A 50 -3.53 -7.78 8.44
CA SER A 50 -4.24 -9.01 8.06
C SER A 50 -3.51 -10.27 8.57
N LYS A 51 -2.18 -10.29 8.44
CA LYS A 51 -1.33 -11.37 8.96
C LYS A 51 -1.33 -11.45 10.49
N SER A 52 -1.43 -10.32 11.18
CA SER A 52 -1.51 -10.30 12.65
C SER A 52 -2.79 -10.95 13.18
N GLU A 53 -3.88 -10.88 12.42
CA GLU A 53 -5.18 -11.48 12.76
C GLU A 53 -5.28 -12.94 12.32
N ASN A 54 -4.57 -13.30 11.25
CA ASN A 54 -4.47 -14.65 10.73
C ASN A 54 -3.03 -14.96 10.26
N PRO A 55 -2.23 -15.71 11.04
CA PRO A 55 -0.84 -16.02 10.68
C PRO A 55 -0.67 -16.75 9.34
N ASP A 56 -1.67 -17.53 8.93
CA ASP A 56 -1.71 -18.24 7.64
C ASP A 56 -2.30 -17.38 6.51
N PHE A 57 -2.43 -16.06 6.73
CA PHE A 57 -2.96 -15.12 5.75
C PHE A 57 -2.30 -15.30 4.38
N GLN A 58 -3.15 -15.58 3.40
CA GLN A 58 -2.82 -15.52 1.99
C GLN A 58 -3.50 -14.29 1.42
N MET A 59 -2.77 -13.55 0.59
CA MET A 59 -3.30 -12.34 -0.02
C MET A 59 -4.48 -12.67 -0.93
N GLU A 60 -5.62 -12.05 -0.67
CA GLU A 60 -6.78 -12.17 -1.55
C GLU A 60 -6.48 -11.57 -2.92
N LYS A 61 -7.19 -12.06 -3.95
CA LYS A 61 -6.94 -11.66 -5.36
C LYS A 61 -6.93 -10.14 -5.56
N GLY A 62 -7.86 -9.42 -4.93
CA GLY A 62 -7.94 -7.96 -5.06
C GLY A 62 -6.72 -7.24 -4.50
N LEU A 63 -6.26 -7.62 -3.30
CA LEU A 63 -5.05 -7.05 -2.71
C LEU A 63 -3.79 -7.43 -3.50
N ALA A 64 -3.75 -8.64 -4.06
CA ALA A 64 -2.64 -9.08 -4.92
C ALA A 64 -2.55 -8.26 -6.22
N GLU A 65 -3.68 -7.97 -6.86
CA GLU A 65 -3.73 -7.11 -8.05
C GLU A 65 -3.26 -5.67 -7.74
N ILE A 66 -3.67 -5.13 -6.58
CA ILE A 66 -3.23 -3.81 -6.11
C ILE A 66 -1.72 -3.81 -5.83
N LEU A 67 -1.21 -4.87 -5.19
CA LEU A 67 0.22 -5.02 -4.94
C LEU A 67 1.00 -5.02 -6.25
N THR A 68 0.61 -5.85 -7.23
CA THR A 68 1.27 -5.90 -8.54
C THR A 68 1.32 -4.51 -9.19
N ALA A 69 0.18 -3.81 -9.27
CA ALA A 69 0.11 -2.47 -9.84
C ALA A 69 0.98 -1.46 -9.06
N THR A 70 1.08 -1.62 -7.74
CA THR A 70 1.89 -0.76 -6.87
C THR A 70 3.38 -0.99 -7.11
N LEU A 71 3.85 -2.23 -7.12
CA LEU A 71 5.25 -2.58 -7.37
C LEU A 71 5.73 -2.11 -8.76
N GLU A 72 4.88 -2.24 -9.78
CA GLU A 72 5.17 -1.72 -11.13
C GLU A 72 5.38 -0.20 -11.17
N VAL A 73 4.73 0.54 -10.26
CA VAL A 73 4.81 2.01 -10.23
C VAL A 73 5.96 2.49 -9.34
N THR A 74 6.18 1.84 -8.19
CA THR A 74 7.19 2.29 -7.23
C THR A 74 8.57 1.73 -7.52
N GLY A 75 8.68 0.66 -8.31
CA GLY A 75 9.92 -0.06 -8.55
C GLY A 75 10.37 -0.92 -7.37
N CYS A 76 9.54 -1.05 -6.32
CA CYS A 76 9.79 -1.99 -5.23
C CYS A 76 9.68 -3.43 -5.72
N THR A 77 10.40 -4.36 -5.09
CA THR A 77 10.32 -5.78 -5.42
C THR A 77 9.35 -6.51 -4.48
N ILE A 78 8.97 -7.74 -4.86
CA ILE A 78 8.12 -8.58 -4.03
C ILE A 78 8.86 -9.05 -2.77
N GLU A 79 10.17 -9.25 -2.85
CA GLU A 79 11.02 -9.60 -1.70
C GLU A 79 11.06 -8.45 -0.69
N GLN A 80 11.28 -7.22 -1.18
CA GLN A 80 11.23 -6.03 -0.33
C GLN A 80 9.86 -5.87 0.33
N PHE A 81 8.78 -6.13 -0.41
CA PHE A 81 7.44 -6.13 0.15
C PHE A 81 7.28 -7.12 1.30
N HIS A 82 7.74 -8.36 1.15
CA HIS A 82 7.65 -9.35 2.23
C HIS A 82 8.47 -8.95 3.46
N GLU A 83 9.69 -8.45 3.27
CA GLU A 83 10.53 -7.95 4.36
C GLU A 83 9.86 -6.79 5.11
N ASP A 84 9.34 -5.81 4.38
CA ASP A 84 8.66 -4.65 4.96
C ASP A 84 7.38 -5.05 5.71
N VAL A 85 6.63 -6.05 5.22
CA VAL A 85 5.45 -6.60 5.91
C VAL A 85 5.83 -7.25 7.24
N GLU A 86 6.91 -8.02 7.31
CA GLU A 86 7.37 -8.59 8.59
C GLU A 86 7.78 -7.50 9.59
N VAL A 87 8.50 -6.47 9.12
CA VAL A 87 8.91 -5.33 9.94
C VAL A 87 7.68 -4.60 10.48
N GLU A 88 6.71 -4.30 9.62
CA GLU A 88 5.50 -3.59 10.02
C GLU A 88 4.60 -4.42 10.93
N LEU A 89 4.55 -5.75 10.72
CA LEU A 89 3.87 -6.69 11.62
C LEU A 89 4.44 -6.62 13.03
N GLN A 90 5.77 -6.65 13.19
CA GLN A 90 6.39 -6.57 14.52
C GLN A 90 6.04 -5.26 15.21
N LYS A 91 6.14 -4.11 14.52
CA LYS A 91 5.74 -2.81 15.07
C LYS A 91 4.28 -2.81 15.52
N TYR A 92 3.39 -3.33 14.69
CA TYR A 92 1.96 -3.40 15.01
C TYR A 92 1.70 -4.25 16.26
N LEU A 93 2.35 -5.41 16.38
CA LEU A 93 2.25 -6.27 17.57
C LEU A 93 2.79 -5.60 18.84
N GLU A 94 3.84 -4.78 18.75
CA GLU A 94 4.36 -3.99 19.86
C GLU A 94 3.35 -2.95 20.35
N THR A 95 2.59 -2.32 19.46
CA THR A 95 1.54 -1.34 19.85
C THR A 95 0.33 -1.96 20.53
N LYS A 96 0.16 -3.29 20.45
CA LYS A 96 -0.93 -4.04 21.10
C LYS A 96 -0.57 -4.59 22.48
N LYS A 97 0.69 -4.48 22.91
CA LYS A 97 1.15 -4.90 24.25
C LYS A 97 0.86 -3.82 25.29
#